data_AF-A0A6B3FGW0-F1
#
_entry.id   AF-A0A6B3FGW0-F1
#
_cell.length_a   1.000
_cell.length_b   1.000
_cell.length_c   1.000
_cell.angle_alpha   90.00
_cell.angle_beta   90.00
_cell.angle_gamma   90.00
#
_symmetry.space_group_name_H-M   'P 1'
#
loop_
_entity.id
_entity.type
_entity.pdbx_description
1 polymer ?
#
loop_
_entity_poly.entity_id
_entity_poly.type
_entity_poly.pdbx_seq_one_letter_code
_entity_poly.pdbx_strand_id
1 'polypeptide(L)'
;LSFAQSRLWFLHRLDGPSATYNLFIVVRLGGELDREALRLAVGDVVVRHESLRTVYPDADGLPHQRILDADAARAACDPHLGEAAEVAEADLEAA
;
A
#
# COMPACT_ATOMS: atom_id res chain seq x y z
N LEU A 1 -1.64 -13.84 14.51
CA LEU A 1 -0.87 -12.61 14.20
C LEU A 1 0.45 -12.66 14.92
N SER A 2 1.51 -12.20 14.28
CA SER A 2 2.78 -11.98 14.99
C SER A 2 2.63 -10.82 15.99
N PHE A 3 3.53 -10.75 16.97
CA PHE A 3 3.53 -9.67 17.96
C PHE A 3 3.60 -8.28 17.31
N ALA A 4 4.44 -8.12 16.28
CA ALA A 4 4.58 -6.86 15.56
C ALA A 4 3.29 -6.46 14.82
N GLN A 5 2.61 -7.41 14.17
CA GLN A 5 1.34 -7.15 13.49
C GLN A 5 0.25 -6.70 14.48
N SER A 6 0.10 -7.40 15.61
CA SER A 6 -0.89 -7.04 16.62
C SER A 6 -0.62 -5.65 17.23
N ARG A 7 0.67 -5.33 17.47
CA ARG A 7 1.07 -4.02 17.98
C ARG A 7 0.71 -2.90 17.00
N LEU A 8 1.02 -3.05 15.72
CA LEU A 8 0.70 -2.03 14.71
C LEU A 8 -0.81 -1.86 14.53
N TRP A 9 -1.58 -2.95 14.55
CA TRP A 9 -3.04 -2.87 14.51
C TRP A 9 -3.62 -2.08 15.70
N PHE A 10 -3.11 -2.34 16.90
CA PHE A 10 -3.53 -1.60 18.09
C PHE A 10 -3.19 -0.10 17.99
N LEU A 11 -1.98 0.23 17.54
CA LEU A 11 -1.56 1.62 17.35
C LEU A 11 -2.42 2.35 16.32
N HIS A 12 -2.73 1.71 15.18
CA HIS A 12 -3.62 2.27 14.17
C HIS A 12 -5.03 2.56 14.73
N ARG A 13 -5.54 1.72 15.67
CA ARG A 13 -6.82 1.99 16.35
C ARG A 13 -6.74 3.10 17.38
N LEU A 14 -5.61 3.23 18.07
CA LEU A 14 -5.41 4.23 19.11
C LEU A 14 -5.24 5.64 18.51
N ASP A 15 -4.40 5.76 17.48
CA ASP A 15 -4.04 7.05 16.87
C ASP A 15 -5.06 7.52 15.83
N GLY A 16 -5.92 6.61 15.34
CA GLY A 16 -6.81 6.88 14.21
C GLY A 16 -6.06 6.97 12.87
N PRO A 17 -6.66 7.56 11.82
CA PRO A 17 -6.00 7.73 10.53
C PRO A 17 -4.71 8.56 10.68
N SER A 18 -3.56 7.89 10.56
CA SER A 18 -2.24 8.49 10.71
C SER A 18 -1.26 7.90 9.70
N ALA A 19 -0.32 8.72 9.22
CA ALA A 19 0.75 8.32 8.32
C ALA A 19 2.02 7.85 9.06
N THR A 20 2.05 7.85 10.40
CA THR A 20 3.25 7.55 11.21
C THR A 20 3.91 6.21 10.87
N TYR A 21 3.12 5.23 10.44
CA TYR A 21 3.59 3.89 10.08
C TYR A 21 3.50 3.60 8.58
N ASN A 22 3.34 4.62 7.76
CA ASN A 22 3.44 4.50 6.31
C ASN A 22 4.91 4.52 5.89
N LEU A 23 5.23 3.70 4.89
CA LEU A 23 6.53 3.74 4.23
C LEU A 23 6.38 4.57 2.95
N PHE A 24 7.10 5.68 2.86
CA PHE A 24 7.14 6.50 1.65
C PHE A 24 8.39 6.12 0.85
N ILE A 25 8.20 5.90 -0.45
CA ILE A 25 9.31 5.62 -1.37
C ILE A 25 9.08 6.49 -2.59
N VAL A 26 10.14 7.14 -3.05
CA VAL A 26 10.13 7.88 -4.32
C VAL A 26 11.13 7.25 -5.29
N VAL A 27 10.69 7.05 -6.53
CA VAL A 27 11.50 6.42 -7.59
C VAL A 27 11.50 7.32 -8.81
N ARG A 28 12.68 7.54 -9.40
CA ARG A 28 12.85 8.25 -10.67
C ARG A 28 12.81 7.25 -11.81
N LEU A 29 11.85 7.41 -12.72
CA LEU A 29 11.74 6.61 -13.94
C LEU A 29 12.24 7.45 -15.12
N GLY A 30 13.14 6.88 -15.92
CA GLY A 30 13.68 7.53 -17.11
C GLY A 30 12.96 7.08 -18.39
N GLY A 31 12.79 8.01 -19.33
CA GLY A 31 12.16 7.74 -20.62
C GLY A 31 10.64 7.92 -20.60
N GLU A 32 9.99 7.45 -21.67
CA GLU A 32 8.53 7.50 -21.78
C GLU A 32 7.88 6.49 -20.84
N LEU A 33 6.92 6.96 -20.04
CA LEU A 33 6.17 6.12 -19.09
C LEU A 33 4.81 5.72 -19.67
N ASP A 34 4.64 4.43 -19.91
CA ASP A 34 3.31 3.85 -20.10
C ASP A 34 2.63 3.67 -18.73
N ARG A 35 1.71 4.60 -18.42
CA ARG A 35 0.98 4.63 -17.15
C ARG A 35 0.04 3.44 -16.99
N GLU A 36 -0.59 2.98 -18.07
CA GLU A 36 -1.51 1.86 -17.98
C GLU A 36 -0.75 0.55 -17.73
N ALA A 37 0.39 0.37 -18.41
CA ALA A 37 1.28 -0.76 -18.12
C ALA A 37 1.77 -0.76 -16.67
N LEU A 38 2.17 0.41 -16.13
CA LEU A 38 2.57 0.54 -14.73
C LEU A 38 1.42 0.18 -13.78
N ARG A 39 0.22 0.70 -14.05
CA ARG A 39 -1.00 0.42 -13.26
C ARG A 39 -1.27 -1.08 -13.16
N LEU A 40 -1.21 -1.77 -14.31
CA LEU A 40 -1.42 -3.21 -14.40
C LEU A 40 -0.31 -3.99 -13.69
N ALA A 41 0.95 -3.57 -13.84
CA ALA A 41 2.10 -4.21 -13.19
C ALA A 41 2.02 -4.11 -11.65
N VAL A 42 1.60 -2.96 -11.11
CA VAL A 42 1.36 -2.82 -9.66
C VAL A 42 0.25 -3.79 -9.20
N GLY A 43 -0.83 -3.89 -9.97
CA GLY A 43 -1.89 -4.87 -9.71
C GLY A 43 -1.39 -6.32 -9.71
N ASP A 44 -0.48 -6.68 -10.62
CA ASP A 44 0.14 -8.01 -10.68
C ASP A 44 0.99 -8.30 -9.44
N VAL A 45 1.75 -7.33 -8.96
CA VAL A 45 2.53 -7.43 -7.73
C VAL A 45 1.61 -7.67 -6.53
N VAL A 46 0.52 -6.91 -6.39
CA VAL A 46 -0.45 -7.08 -5.29
C VAL A 46 -1.08 -8.48 -5.31
N VAL A 47 -1.50 -8.96 -6.48
CA VAL A 47 -2.08 -10.31 -6.63
C VAL A 47 -1.08 -11.41 -6.29
N ARG A 48 0.19 -11.25 -6.72
CA ARG A 48 1.26 -12.24 -6.50
C ARG A 48 1.64 -12.39 -5.03
N HIS A 49 1.62 -11.31 -4.25
CA HIS A 49 2.17 -11.30 -2.89
C HIS A 49 1.08 -11.37 -1.82
N GLU A 50 1.06 -12.48 -1.07
CA GLU A 50 0.12 -12.71 0.03
C GLU A 50 0.09 -11.58 1.07
N SER A 51 1.25 -11.02 1.39
CA SER A 51 1.36 -9.92 2.35
C SER A 51 0.61 -8.67 1.89
N LEU A 52 0.56 -8.39 0.58
CA LEU A 52 -0.11 -7.21 0.01
C LEU A 52 -1.62 -7.39 -0.14
N ARG A 53 -2.10 -8.64 -0.15
CA ARG A 53 -3.53 -8.99 -0.14
C ARG A 53 -4.05 -9.42 1.24
N THR A 54 -3.27 -9.17 2.29
CA THR A 54 -3.65 -9.46 3.68
C THR A 54 -4.35 -8.26 4.31
N VAL A 55 -5.54 -8.47 4.86
CA VAL A 55 -6.30 -7.50 5.65
C VAL A 55 -6.44 -7.96 7.11
N TYR A 56 -6.66 -7.01 8.01
CA TYR A 56 -6.80 -7.25 9.45
C TYR A 56 -8.15 -6.74 9.99
N PRO A 57 -9.27 -7.38 9.59
CA PRO A 57 -10.59 -7.02 10.09
C PRO A 57 -10.68 -7.19 11.61
N ASP A 58 -11.49 -6.33 12.24
CA ASP A 58 -11.89 -6.46 13.63
C ASP A 58 -12.98 -7.52 13.76
N ALA A 59 -12.79 -8.48 14.67
CA ALA A 59 -13.84 -9.37 15.15
C ALA A 59 -13.84 -9.32 16.68
N ASP A 60 -14.92 -8.78 17.26
CA ASP A 60 -15.11 -8.65 18.71
C ASP A 60 -13.95 -7.92 19.44
N GLY A 61 -13.38 -6.91 18.80
CA GLY A 61 -12.27 -6.12 19.35
C GLY A 61 -10.89 -6.76 19.17
N LEU A 62 -10.81 -7.89 18.46
CA LEU A 62 -9.56 -8.60 18.19
C LEU A 62 -9.26 -8.64 16.68
N PRO A 63 -8.01 -8.38 16.28
CA PRO A 63 -7.61 -8.54 14.90
C PRO A 63 -7.41 -10.02 14.57
N HIS A 64 -7.81 -10.39 13.36
CA HIS A 64 -7.37 -11.63 12.73
C HIS A 64 -6.85 -11.37 11.33
N GLN A 65 -5.98 -12.26 10.86
CA GLN A 65 -5.46 -12.16 9.50
C GLN A 65 -6.46 -12.79 8.53
N ARG A 66 -6.87 -12.05 7.51
CA ARG A 66 -7.62 -12.58 6.38
C ARG A 66 -6.90 -12.25 5.09
N ILE A 67 -6.65 -13.26 4.29
CA ILE A 67 -6.00 -13.11 3.00
C ILE A 67 -7.08 -13.07 1.93
N LEU A 68 -7.12 -12.00 1.15
CA LEU A 68 -8.04 -11.85 0.02
C LEU A 68 -7.60 -12.76 -1.13
N ASP A 69 -8.56 -13.28 -1.91
CA ASP A 69 -8.24 -13.91 -3.18
C ASP A 69 -7.73 -12.88 -4.20
N ALA A 70 -7.25 -13.37 -5.34
CA ALA A 70 -6.64 -12.54 -6.38
C ALA A 70 -7.61 -11.49 -6.93
N ASP A 71 -8.87 -11.86 -7.16
CA ASP A 71 -9.85 -10.98 -7.79
C ASP A 71 -10.28 -9.86 -6.84
N ALA A 72 -10.52 -10.20 -5.57
CA ALA A 72 -10.83 -9.22 -4.53
C ALA A 72 -9.64 -8.29 -4.27
N ALA A 73 -8.41 -8.82 -4.25
CA ALA A 73 -7.20 -8.00 -4.09
C ALA A 73 -7.00 -7.04 -5.28
N ARG A 74 -7.25 -7.52 -6.50
CA ARG A 74 -7.17 -6.70 -7.71
C ARG A 74 -8.20 -5.57 -7.71
N ALA A 75 -9.44 -5.88 -7.32
CA ALA A 75 -10.51 -4.89 -7.25
C ALA A 75 -10.26 -3.82 -6.18
N ALA A 76 -9.61 -4.18 -5.07
CA ALA A 76 -9.24 -3.24 -4.01
C ALA A 76 -7.99 -2.39 -4.34
N CYS A 77 -7.19 -2.81 -5.32
CA CYS A 77 -5.98 -2.10 -5.74
C CYS A 77 -6.31 -1.07 -6.83
N ASP A 78 -6.47 0.19 -6.42
CA ASP A 78 -6.60 1.33 -7.33
C ASP A 78 -5.40 2.27 -7.16
N PRO A 79 -4.26 2.00 -7.83
CA PRO A 79 -3.12 2.89 -7.76
C PRO A 79 -3.46 4.21 -8.45
N HIS A 80 -3.54 5.29 -7.67
CA HIS A 80 -3.75 6.64 -8.15
C HIS A 80 -2.50 7.15 -8.88
N LEU A 81 -2.43 6.87 -10.19
CA LEU A 81 -1.42 7.44 -11.09
C LEU A 81 -1.89 8.83 -11.53
N GLY A 82 -1.46 9.85 -10.79
CA GLY A 82 -1.75 11.25 -11.11
C GLY A 82 -1.13 11.72 -12.43
N GLU A 83 -1.42 12.97 -12.79
CA GLU A 83 -0.66 13.64 -13.84
C GLU A 83 0.80 13.81 -13.42
N ALA A 84 1.71 13.78 -14.40
CA ALA A 84 3.11 14.04 -14.14
C ALA A 84 3.26 15.48 -13.65
N ALA A 85 3.45 15.63 -12.34
CA ALA A 85 3.89 16.88 -11.76
C ALA A 85 5.41 16.96 -11.88
N GLU A 86 5.94 18.14 -12.22
CA GLU A 86 7.35 18.41 -11.98
C GLU A 86 7.59 18.35 -10.47
N VAL A 87 8.38 17.38 -10.03
CA VAL A 87 8.82 17.25 -8.63
C VAL A 87 10.21 17.85 -8.55
N ALA A 88 10.40 18.88 -7.73
CA ALA A 88 11.73 19.46 -7.58
C ALA A 88 12.67 18.43 -6.95
N GLU A 89 13.95 18.44 -7.34
CA GLU A 89 14.92 17.49 -6.80
C GLU A 89 15.07 17.60 -5.27
N ALA A 90 14.85 18.80 -4.71
CA ALA A 90 14.79 19.02 -3.27
C ALA A 90 13.60 18.32 -2.58
N ASP A 91 12.47 18.13 -3.29
CA ASP A 91 11.30 17.43 -2.75
C ASP A 91 11.51 15.91 -2.72
N LEU A 92 12.45 15.39 -3.54
CA LEU A 92 12.85 13.98 -3.55
C LEU A 92 13.77 13.63 -2.37
N GLU A 93 14.55 14.59 -1.87
CA GLU A 93 15.49 14.39 -0.76
C GLU A 93 14.84 14.54 0.63
N ALA A 94 13.63 15.10 0.70
CA ALA A 94 12.91 15.40 1.94
C ALA A 94 11.88 14.33 2.36
N ALA A 95 11.73 13.25 1.59
CA ALA A 95 10.81 12.12 1.82
C ALA A 95 11.54 10.88 2.36
#